data_AF-A0A6P8I3J8-F1
#
_entry.id   AF-A0A6P8I3J8-F1
#
_cell.length_a   1.000
_cell.length_b   1.000
_cell.length_c   1.000
_cell.angle_alpha   90.00
_cell.angle_beta   90.00
_cell.angle_gamma   90.00
#
_symmetry.space_group_name_H-M   'P 1'
#
loop_
_entity.id
_entity.type
_entity.pdbx_description
1 polymer ?
#
loop_
_entity_poly.entity_id
_entity_poly.type
_entity_poly.pdbx_seq_one_letter_code
_entity_poly.pdbx_strand_id
1 'polypeptide(L)'
;MEEQGAQLIQKGIEYLNGSKYGSLDVDLLDAMLPKTENISTEQQPQQFECNNEIETTNIHIQRPAPPTPPLEEDFKPIKEEIFTASREEKTGRRTKRQKKLKRKDAKMALARQLGMEDCSVPCLLSVKELRGKFETRYKLYLDVNTKKNSNSSSYLSAYKRKWDLLLKLEAWEKLLNKCSPNEPYISVENKVDNSGPPEEFVYIASSKMPSNLDYLFDKDYLVGCSCERCTPLTCDCPKNSGGSFAYDRFGRVQFEPGKPIYECNSRCSCSISCRNRVVQRGRTVRVTIFRTTNGCGWGVKTMDPILKNQFVTEYVGEVLTNEEAEERGKIYDHVGQTYLFDLDYNEGECAYTIDAKKYGNISHFINHSCDPNLSVYGVWVETLDPRMPKIAFFASRDIQSGEELTFDYLMTAGESSSPVRSSAKKTKRIPCQCGAKNCRNYLF
;
A
#
# COMPACT_ATOMS: atom_id res chain seq x y z
N MET A 1 13.05 -9.87 21.58
CA MET A 1 12.71 -9.04 20.38
C MET A 1 11.28 -9.22 19.84
N GLU A 2 10.67 -10.41 19.88
CA GLU A 2 9.20 -10.53 20.11
C GLU A 2 8.81 -10.52 21.58
N GLU A 3 9.79 -10.68 22.45
CA GLU A 3 9.73 -10.82 23.91
C GLU A 3 8.92 -9.72 24.62
N GLN A 4 8.76 -8.59 23.94
CA GLN A 4 7.90 -7.48 24.30
C GLN A 4 6.51 -7.59 23.65
N GLY A 5 6.39 -8.02 22.39
CA GLY A 5 5.17 -8.05 21.58
C GLY A 5 3.98 -8.82 22.17
N ALA A 6 4.21 -9.85 22.97
CA ALA A 6 3.16 -10.59 23.68
C ALA A 6 3.09 -10.32 25.21
N GLN A 7 4.11 -9.74 25.86
CA GLN A 7 3.87 -9.07 27.15
C GLN A 7 2.83 -7.95 26.98
N LEU A 8 2.78 -7.38 25.77
CA LEU A 8 2.03 -6.22 25.32
C LEU A 8 0.61 -6.49 24.76
N ILE A 9 0.27 -7.74 24.41
CA ILE A 9 -1.12 -8.14 24.10
C ILE A 9 -1.82 -8.62 25.39
N GLN A 10 -1.09 -9.27 26.30
CA GLN A 10 -1.59 -9.85 27.55
C GLN A 10 -1.97 -8.80 28.60
N LYS A 11 -1.10 -7.78 28.83
CA LYS A 11 -1.47 -6.55 29.57
C LYS A 11 -2.57 -5.75 28.87
N GLY A 12 -2.68 -5.90 27.55
CA GLY A 12 -3.69 -5.28 26.71
C GLY A 12 -5.12 -5.74 27.01
N ILE A 13 -5.30 -6.81 27.81
CA ILE A 13 -6.60 -7.41 28.12
C ILE A 13 -6.88 -7.50 29.63
N GLU A 14 -5.85 -7.68 30.47
CA GLU A 14 -5.97 -7.62 31.94
C GLU A 14 -6.50 -6.26 32.45
N TYR A 15 -6.12 -5.16 31.77
CA TYR A 15 -6.55 -3.79 32.06
C TYR A 15 -7.94 -3.41 31.50
N LEU A 16 -8.41 -4.09 30.44
CA LEU A 16 -9.68 -3.72 29.79
C LEU A 16 -10.91 -4.17 30.59
N ASN A 17 -10.78 -5.09 31.57
CA ASN A 17 -11.92 -5.75 32.25
C ASN A 17 -11.86 -5.90 33.80
N GLY A 18 -10.78 -5.52 34.51
CA GLY A 18 -10.82 -5.33 35.97
C GLY A 18 -10.99 -6.57 36.88
N SER A 19 -10.44 -7.75 36.55
CA SER A 19 -10.53 -8.96 37.40
C SER A 19 -9.17 -9.53 37.81
N LYS A 20 -9.11 -9.94 39.09
CA LYS A 20 -7.99 -10.40 39.94
C LYS A 20 -7.22 -11.65 39.44
N TYR A 21 -6.06 -11.89 40.07
CA TYR A 21 -5.06 -12.99 40.01
C TYR A 21 -3.80 -12.63 39.22
N GLY A 22 -2.56 -12.91 39.63
CA GLY A 22 -1.93 -13.70 40.69
C GLY A 22 -0.49 -13.98 40.20
N SER A 23 0.54 -13.96 41.05
CA SER A 23 1.97 -13.89 40.66
C SER A 23 2.42 -14.94 39.62
N LEU A 24 3.20 -14.48 38.63
CA LEU A 24 3.77 -15.24 37.51
C LEU A 24 4.85 -16.25 37.92
N ASP A 25 4.92 -17.36 37.16
CA ASP A 25 6.07 -18.27 37.10
C ASP A 25 6.84 -18.02 35.79
N VAL A 26 8.12 -17.64 35.92
CA VAL A 26 8.98 -17.07 34.87
C VAL A 26 9.62 -18.17 34.01
N ASP A 27 9.69 -19.40 34.53
CA ASP A 27 10.39 -20.53 33.92
C ASP A 27 9.72 -21.05 32.63
N LEU A 28 8.45 -20.70 32.41
CA LEU A 28 7.69 -21.10 31.23
C LEU A 28 8.04 -20.26 29.97
N LEU A 29 8.57 -19.05 30.15
CA LEU A 29 8.94 -18.15 29.05
C LEU A 29 10.22 -18.65 28.35
N ASP A 30 11.16 -19.19 29.12
CA ASP A 30 12.42 -19.74 28.63
C ASP A 30 12.25 -21.08 27.90
N ALA A 31 11.21 -21.86 28.22
CA ALA A 31 10.96 -23.16 27.58
C ALA A 31 10.38 -23.06 26.16
N MET A 32 9.86 -21.90 25.76
CA MET A 32 9.20 -21.66 24.46
C MET A 32 10.10 -21.02 23.41
N LEU A 33 11.31 -20.58 23.79
CA LEU A 33 12.29 -20.01 22.89
C LEU A 33 13.15 -21.13 22.28
N PRO A 34 13.44 -21.12 20.96
CA PRO A 34 14.52 -21.96 20.45
C PRO A 34 15.82 -21.52 21.13
N LYS A 35 16.45 -22.44 21.89
CA LYS A 35 17.82 -22.24 22.36
C LYS A 35 18.67 -22.02 21.11
N THR A 36 19.32 -20.86 21.02
CA THR A 36 20.31 -20.58 20.00
C THR A 36 21.48 -21.54 20.24
N GLU A 37 21.43 -22.72 19.64
CA GLU A 37 22.66 -23.46 19.37
C GLU A 37 23.47 -22.62 18.40
N ASN A 38 24.76 -22.47 18.70
CA ASN A 38 25.73 -21.78 17.87
C ASN A 38 25.69 -22.36 16.45
N ILE A 39 24.93 -21.73 15.56
CA ILE A 39 25.08 -21.93 14.13
C ILE A 39 26.34 -21.17 13.75
N SER A 40 27.40 -21.95 13.55
CA SER A 40 28.59 -21.55 12.82
C SER A 40 28.20 -20.74 11.59
N THR A 41 28.83 -19.58 11.46
CA THR A 41 28.88 -18.71 10.29
C THR A 41 28.95 -19.50 8.98
N GLU A 42 27.80 -19.72 8.33
CA GLU A 42 27.65 -20.00 6.89
C GLU A 42 26.16 -20.19 6.57
N GLN A 43 25.41 -19.08 6.52
CA GLN A 43 24.22 -18.87 5.67
C GLN A 43 23.65 -17.48 5.97
N GLN A 44 23.97 -16.52 5.09
CA GLN A 44 23.45 -15.16 5.15
C GLN A 44 21.92 -15.16 4.95
N PRO A 45 21.13 -14.45 5.78
CA PRO A 45 19.77 -14.10 5.40
C PRO A 45 19.81 -13.10 4.25
N GLN A 46 19.18 -13.44 3.12
CA GLN A 46 19.09 -12.57 1.94
C GLN A 46 18.43 -11.24 2.31
N GLN A 47 19.14 -10.16 2.03
CA GLN A 47 18.70 -8.79 2.29
C GLN A 47 17.61 -8.40 1.29
N PHE A 48 16.43 -8.02 1.78
CA PHE A 48 15.43 -7.31 0.99
C PHE A 48 15.90 -5.85 0.83
N GLU A 49 16.55 -5.53 -0.28
CA GLU A 49 17.03 -4.19 -0.58
C GLU A 49 15.92 -3.31 -1.18
N CYS A 50 15.81 -2.08 -0.69
CA CYS A 50 14.95 -1.05 -1.26
C CYS A 50 15.85 -0.15 -2.13
N ASN A 51 15.84 -0.33 -3.45
CA ASN A 51 16.65 0.45 -4.38
C ASN A 51 15.90 1.71 -4.79
N ASN A 52 16.01 2.75 -3.96
CA ASN A 52 15.65 4.11 -4.33
C ASN A 52 16.94 4.87 -4.65
N GLU A 53 17.37 4.86 -5.91
CA GLU A 53 18.34 5.84 -6.40
C GLU A 53 17.59 7.18 -6.54
N ILE A 54 17.83 8.09 -5.59
CA ILE A 54 17.37 9.48 -5.68
C ILE A 54 18.60 10.30 -6.04
N GLU A 55 18.64 10.83 -7.26
CA GLU A 55 19.54 11.93 -7.61
C GLU A 55 19.19 13.15 -6.74
N THR A 56 19.98 13.39 -5.70
CA THR A 56 19.85 14.55 -4.83
C THR A 56 20.38 15.79 -5.53
N THR A 57 19.49 16.69 -5.95
CA THR A 57 19.84 18.09 -6.13
C THR A 57 19.99 18.73 -4.74
N ASN A 58 21.20 19.20 -4.44
CA ASN A 58 21.57 19.78 -3.15
C ASN A 58 20.78 21.07 -2.86
N ILE A 59 19.77 20.98 -1.98
CA ILE A 59 19.22 22.15 -1.27
C ILE A 59 19.71 22.06 0.17
N HIS A 60 20.62 22.97 0.54
CA HIS A 60 21.25 23.00 1.85
C HIS A 60 20.26 23.58 2.88
N ILE A 61 19.58 22.72 3.62
CA ILE A 61 18.81 23.11 4.82
C ILE A 61 19.64 22.72 6.04
N GLN A 62 20.18 23.71 6.76
CA GLN A 62 20.82 23.51 8.05
C GLN A 62 19.81 22.89 9.03
N ARG A 63 20.07 21.67 9.50
CA ARG A 63 19.30 21.03 10.57
C ARG A 63 19.73 21.61 11.92
N PRO A 64 18.82 22.13 12.77
CA PRO A 64 19.16 22.49 14.14
C PRO A 64 19.50 21.24 14.96
N ALA A 65 20.38 21.41 15.96
CA ALA A 65 20.79 20.34 16.86
C ALA A 65 19.58 19.76 17.64
N PRO A 66 19.59 18.45 17.96
CA PRO A 66 18.50 17.82 18.69
C PRO A 66 18.39 18.41 20.12
N PRO A 67 17.17 18.67 20.63
CA PRO A 67 16.97 19.15 21.99
C PRO A 67 17.35 18.07 23.02
N THR A 68 17.90 18.50 24.14
CA THR A 68 18.22 17.66 25.30
C THR A 68 16.93 17.07 25.91
N PRO A 69 16.94 15.79 26.34
CA PRO A 69 15.77 15.15 26.92
C PRO A 69 15.38 15.78 28.28
N PRO A 70 14.07 15.94 28.60
CA PRO A 70 13.62 16.55 29.86
C PRO A 70 13.92 15.66 31.07
N LEU A 71 14.12 16.28 32.23
CA LEU A 71 14.38 15.60 33.49
C LEU A 71 13.07 15.19 34.18
N GLU A 72 13.12 14.21 35.07
CA GLU A 72 11.93 13.63 35.72
C GLU A 72 11.10 14.66 36.52
N GLU A 73 11.72 15.76 36.95
CA GLU A 73 11.08 16.87 37.66
C GLU A 73 10.14 17.70 36.76
N ASP A 74 10.38 17.72 35.44
CA ASP A 74 9.57 18.48 34.47
C ASP A 74 8.16 17.90 34.28
N PHE A 75 7.91 16.68 34.77
CA PHE A 75 6.65 15.94 34.60
C PHE A 75 5.73 15.96 35.85
N LYS A 76 6.20 16.51 36.98
CA LYS A 76 5.42 16.59 38.24
C LYS A 76 4.10 17.36 38.10
N PRO A 77 4.05 18.55 37.46
CA PRO A 77 2.82 19.36 37.38
C PRO A 77 1.69 18.66 36.62
N ILE A 78 2.04 17.87 35.60
CA ILE A 78 1.07 17.22 34.69
C ILE A 78 0.48 15.95 35.30
N LYS A 79 1.30 15.21 36.07
CA LYS A 79 0.82 14.08 36.87
C LYS A 79 -0.22 14.56 37.90
N GLU A 80 -0.01 15.73 38.50
CA GLU A 80 -0.96 16.36 39.42
C GLU A 80 -2.25 16.83 38.72
N GLU A 81 -2.18 17.37 37.49
CA GLU A 81 -3.38 17.73 36.70
C GLU A 81 -4.22 16.52 36.29
N ILE A 82 -3.60 15.40 35.90
CA ILE A 82 -4.32 14.15 35.57
C ILE A 82 -4.97 13.55 36.82
N PHE A 83 -4.30 13.66 37.96
CA PHE A 83 -4.80 13.16 39.23
C PHE A 83 -5.96 14.02 39.78
N THR A 84 -5.86 15.35 39.69
CA THR A 84 -6.94 16.29 40.06
C THR A 84 -8.15 16.15 39.13
N ALA A 85 -7.96 16.01 37.81
CA ALA A 85 -9.04 15.74 36.86
C ALA A 85 -9.77 14.41 37.15
N SER A 86 -9.05 13.39 37.64
CA SER A 86 -9.64 12.11 38.07
C SER A 86 -10.37 12.22 39.43
N ARG A 87 -10.00 13.19 40.29
CA ARG A 87 -10.71 13.48 41.55
C ARG A 87 -12.01 14.24 41.32
N GLU A 88 -12.03 15.18 40.37
CA GLU A 88 -13.24 15.91 39.94
C GLU A 88 -14.28 15.03 39.22
N GLU A 89 -13.89 13.85 38.71
CA GLU A 89 -14.83 12.84 38.19
C GLU A 89 -15.81 12.36 39.27
N LYS A 90 -15.42 12.40 40.55
CA LYS A 90 -16.22 11.90 41.68
C LYS A 90 -17.11 12.95 42.36
N THR A 91 -16.93 14.25 42.10
CA THR A 91 -17.56 15.30 42.95
C THR A 91 -18.33 16.44 42.25
N GLY A 92 -18.47 16.54 40.92
CA GLY A 92 -19.41 17.57 40.39
C GLY A 92 -19.63 17.84 38.88
N ARG A 93 -20.87 18.27 38.60
CA ARG A 93 -21.49 19.23 37.64
C ARG A 93 -21.04 19.48 36.19
N ARG A 94 -20.03 18.83 35.58
CA ARG A 94 -19.77 18.94 34.11
C ARG A 94 -20.36 17.78 33.30
N THR A 95 -20.82 18.03 32.07
CA THR A 95 -21.38 16.99 31.19
C THR A 95 -20.30 15.97 30.77
N LYS A 96 -20.68 14.68 30.65
CA LYS A 96 -19.76 13.58 30.30
C LYS A 96 -18.90 13.86 29.06
N ARG A 97 -19.44 14.61 28.08
CA ARG A 97 -18.77 14.95 26.81
C ARG A 97 -17.60 15.93 27.01
N GLN A 98 -17.78 16.95 27.85
CA GLN A 98 -16.73 17.94 28.16
C GLN A 98 -15.60 17.31 28.99
N LYS A 99 -15.93 16.40 29.90
CA LYS A 99 -14.95 15.66 30.73
C LYS A 99 -14.07 14.73 29.88
N LYS A 100 -14.65 14.05 28.88
CA LYS A 100 -13.93 13.14 27.97
C LYS A 100 -12.99 13.88 27.02
N LEU A 101 -13.33 15.11 26.62
CA LEU A 101 -12.50 15.95 25.76
C LEU A 101 -11.25 16.44 26.50
N LYS A 102 -11.40 17.02 27.70
CA LYS A 102 -10.24 17.44 28.54
C LYS A 102 -9.25 16.32 28.82
N ARG A 103 -9.74 15.09 29.06
CA ARG A 103 -8.90 13.92 29.32
C ARG A 103 -8.16 13.42 28.07
N LYS A 104 -8.73 13.65 26.87
CA LYS A 104 -8.08 13.37 25.58
C LYS A 104 -6.99 14.41 25.31
N ASP A 105 -7.29 15.68 25.55
CA ASP A 105 -6.36 16.80 25.33
C ASP A 105 -5.14 16.70 26.26
N ALA A 106 -5.35 16.37 27.54
CA ALA A 106 -4.26 16.17 28.51
C ALA A 106 -3.37 14.96 28.16
N LYS A 107 -3.93 13.88 27.61
CA LYS A 107 -3.17 12.71 27.14
C LYS A 107 -2.34 13.04 25.89
N MET A 108 -2.89 13.83 24.97
CA MET A 108 -2.15 14.29 23.79
C MET A 108 -1.03 15.26 24.14
N ALA A 109 -1.23 16.13 25.13
CA ALA A 109 -0.19 17.03 25.63
C ALA A 109 0.98 16.25 26.26
N LEU A 110 0.68 15.24 27.10
CA LEU A 110 1.69 14.40 27.72
C LEU A 110 2.48 13.57 26.70
N ALA A 111 1.82 13.04 25.65
CA ALA A 111 2.48 12.28 24.60
C ALA A 111 3.47 13.13 23.78
N ARG A 112 3.12 14.40 23.49
CA ARG A 112 4.01 15.36 22.82
C ARG A 112 5.23 15.70 23.67
N GLN A 113 5.04 15.87 24.97
CA GLN A 113 6.12 16.29 25.88
C GLN A 113 7.09 15.16 26.22
N LEU A 114 6.67 13.89 26.12
CA LEU A 114 7.52 12.70 26.28
C LEU A 114 8.30 12.32 25.01
N GLY A 115 8.21 13.11 23.94
CA GLY A 115 8.83 12.77 22.65
C GLY A 115 8.29 11.45 22.05
N MET A 116 7.11 11.00 22.49
CA MET A 116 6.44 9.81 21.98
C MET A 116 5.64 10.13 20.71
N GLU A 117 6.25 10.90 19.82
CA GLU A 117 5.82 10.92 18.43
C GLU A 117 6.40 9.66 17.79
N ASP A 118 5.51 8.69 17.55
CA ASP A 118 5.71 7.56 16.64
C ASP A 118 6.13 6.18 17.21
N CYS A 119 5.33 5.64 18.13
CA CYS A 119 5.31 4.20 18.46
C CYS A 119 3.90 3.59 18.35
N SER A 120 3.13 4.02 17.36
CA SER A 120 1.92 3.32 16.96
C SER A 120 1.96 3.17 15.46
N VAL A 121 1.83 1.93 14.97
CA VAL A 121 1.40 1.61 13.61
C VAL A 121 0.52 2.76 13.08
N PRO A 122 0.96 3.58 12.09
CA PRO A 122 0.32 4.86 11.76
C PRO A 122 -1.13 4.80 11.21
N CYS A 123 -1.83 3.66 11.29
CA CYS A 123 -2.99 3.39 10.44
C CYS A 123 -4.26 2.85 11.12
N LEU A 124 -4.33 2.72 12.44
CA LEU A 124 -5.53 2.19 13.11
C LEU A 124 -6.13 3.26 14.00
N LEU A 125 -7.02 4.05 13.41
CA LEU A 125 -7.68 5.21 14.01
C LEU A 125 -8.63 4.83 15.16
N SER A 126 -8.86 3.53 15.40
CA SER A 126 -9.70 3.01 16.48
C SER A 126 -9.19 1.69 17.09
N VAL A 127 -9.52 1.49 18.37
CA VAL A 127 -9.33 0.22 19.09
C VAL A 127 -9.98 -0.96 18.36
N LYS A 128 -11.06 -0.72 17.60
CA LYS A 128 -11.74 -1.74 16.80
C LYS A 128 -10.86 -2.27 15.66
N GLU A 129 -10.13 -1.39 14.98
CA GLU A 129 -9.23 -1.76 13.88
C GLU A 129 -7.95 -2.43 14.41
N LEU A 130 -7.42 -1.97 15.55
CA LEU A 130 -6.38 -2.68 16.31
C LEU A 130 -6.81 -4.08 16.72
N ARG A 131 -8.03 -4.22 17.25
CA ARG A 131 -8.62 -5.52 17.56
C ARG A 131 -8.67 -6.40 16.31
N GLY A 132 -9.20 -5.90 15.19
CA GLY A 132 -9.28 -6.67 13.95
C GLY A 132 -7.92 -7.13 13.42
N LYS A 133 -6.88 -6.28 13.53
CA LYS A 133 -5.51 -6.62 13.10
C LYS A 133 -4.87 -7.68 13.99
N PHE A 134 -5.05 -7.59 15.30
CA PHE A 134 -4.42 -8.50 16.27
C PHE A 134 -5.30 -9.67 16.71
N GLU A 135 -6.56 -9.73 16.26
CA GLU A 135 -7.52 -10.77 16.65
C GLU A 135 -6.99 -12.17 16.38
N THR A 136 -6.38 -12.39 15.21
CA THR A 136 -5.80 -13.70 14.86
C THR A 136 -4.66 -14.08 15.80
N ARG A 137 -3.74 -13.14 16.12
CA ARG A 137 -2.66 -13.37 17.10
C ARG A 137 -3.20 -13.67 18.48
N TYR A 138 -4.24 -12.96 18.90
CA TYR A 138 -4.85 -13.14 20.20
C TYR A 138 -5.61 -14.48 20.32
N LYS A 139 -6.36 -14.87 19.29
CA LYS A 139 -7.01 -16.20 19.23
C LYS A 139 -5.98 -17.32 19.28
N LEU A 140 -4.93 -17.21 18.47
CA LEU A 140 -3.80 -18.14 18.49
C LEU A 140 -3.21 -18.27 19.91
N TYR A 141 -2.95 -17.13 20.57
CA TYR A 141 -2.46 -17.12 21.94
C TYR A 141 -3.39 -17.86 22.93
N LEU A 142 -4.71 -17.61 22.86
CA LEU A 142 -5.70 -18.29 23.71
C LEU A 142 -5.77 -19.80 23.45
N ASP A 143 -5.73 -20.20 22.20
CA ASP A 143 -5.82 -21.62 21.79
C ASP A 143 -4.60 -22.42 22.30
N VAL A 144 -3.41 -21.82 22.33
CA VAL A 144 -2.22 -22.47 22.91
C VAL A 144 -2.37 -22.65 24.41
N ASN A 145 -2.84 -21.62 25.12
CA ASN A 145 -2.96 -21.68 26.58
C ASN A 145 -4.04 -22.66 27.05
N THR A 146 -5.15 -22.79 26.31
CA THR A 146 -6.25 -23.71 26.66
C THR A 146 -5.93 -25.18 26.39
N LYS A 147 -5.05 -25.47 25.43
CA LYS A 147 -4.70 -26.84 25.00
C LYS A 147 -3.37 -27.37 25.55
N LYS A 148 -2.76 -26.68 26.53
CA LYS A 148 -1.52 -27.12 27.20
C LYS A 148 -1.56 -28.56 27.75
N ASN A 149 -2.74 -29.07 28.10
CA ASN A 149 -2.90 -30.43 28.64
C ASN A 149 -3.05 -31.53 27.56
N SER A 150 -3.13 -31.17 26.28
CA SER A 150 -3.13 -32.12 25.17
C SER A 150 -1.76 -32.06 24.47
N ASN A 151 -0.82 -32.90 24.90
CA ASN A 151 0.54 -33.05 24.37
C ASN A 151 0.57 -33.61 22.93
N SER A 152 -0.11 -32.97 21.97
CA SER A 152 -0.01 -33.35 20.56
C SER A 152 1.07 -32.50 19.88
N SER A 153 2.24 -33.11 19.64
CA SER A 153 3.39 -32.52 18.91
C SER A 153 2.98 -31.83 17.59
N SER A 154 1.98 -32.39 16.89
CA SER A 154 1.44 -31.83 15.65
C SER A 154 0.79 -30.45 15.84
N TYR A 155 0.08 -30.23 16.95
CA TYR A 155 -0.62 -28.97 17.24
C TYR A 155 0.35 -27.81 17.47
N LEU A 156 1.39 -28.03 18.27
CA LEU A 156 2.46 -27.05 18.51
C LEU A 156 3.18 -26.66 17.21
N SER A 157 3.40 -27.63 16.31
CA SER A 157 4.03 -27.37 15.01
C SER A 157 3.19 -26.47 14.08
N ALA A 158 1.86 -26.57 14.16
CA ALA A 158 0.95 -25.76 13.35
C ALA A 158 0.90 -24.31 13.86
N TYR A 159 0.88 -24.14 15.19
CA TYR A 159 0.96 -22.82 15.82
C TYR A 159 2.25 -22.10 15.46
N LYS A 160 3.41 -22.77 15.60
CA LYS A 160 4.71 -22.19 15.28
C LYS A 160 4.76 -21.69 13.83
N ARG A 161 4.27 -22.49 12.88
CA ARG A 161 4.17 -22.10 11.47
C ARG A 161 3.31 -20.85 11.25
N LYS A 162 2.16 -20.76 11.92
CA LYS A 162 1.28 -19.58 11.79
C LYS A 162 1.91 -18.34 12.46
N TRP A 163 2.61 -18.52 13.56
CA TRP A 163 3.34 -17.45 14.25
C TRP A 163 4.47 -16.87 13.38
N ASP A 164 5.32 -17.75 12.83
CA ASP A 164 6.40 -17.38 11.91
C ASP A 164 5.86 -16.63 10.67
N LEU A 165 4.72 -17.07 10.14
CA LEU A 165 4.03 -16.35 9.06
C LEU A 165 3.68 -14.92 9.47
N LEU A 166 3.06 -14.74 10.64
CA LEU A 166 2.60 -13.42 11.08
C LEU A 166 3.77 -12.45 11.33
N LEU A 167 4.94 -12.95 11.72
CA LEU A 167 6.17 -12.17 11.80
C LEU A 167 6.64 -11.72 10.42
N LYS A 168 6.70 -12.65 9.46
CA LYS A 168 7.11 -12.36 8.08
C LYS A 168 6.21 -11.32 7.42
N LEU A 169 4.89 -11.44 7.60
CA LEU A 169 3.93 -10.47 7.06
C LEU A 169 4.08 -9.09 7.70
N GLU A 170 4.36 -9.01 9.01
CA GLU A 170 4.62 -7.73 9.68
C GLU A 170 5.92 -7.07 9.20
N ALA A 171 6.99 -7.86 9.01
CA ALA A 171 8.24 -7.36 8.46
C ALA A 171 8.04 -6.83 7.03
N TRP A 172 7.28 -7.56 6.21
CA TRP A 172 6.96 -7.14 4.84
C TRP A 172 6.10 -5.87 4.81
N GLU A 173 5.06 -5.77 5.64
CA GLU A 173 4.25 -4.56 5.78
C GLU A 173 5.11 -3.33 6.13
N LYS A 174 6.05 -3.47 7.08
CA LYS A 174 6.99 -2.40 7.43
C LYS A 174 7.87 -2.01 6.25
N LEU A 175 8.35 -2.98 5.47
CA LEU A 175 9.17 -2.74 4.29
C LEU A 175 8.39 -1.96 3.22
N LEU A 176 7.16 -2.36 2.91
CA LEU A 176 6.31 -1.70 1.91
C LEU A 176 6.10 -0.21 2.23
N ASN A 177 5.78 0.10 3.49
CA ASN A 177 5.57 1.49 3.92
C ASN A 177 6.88 2.27 4.01
N LYS A 178 8.01 1.61 4.31
CA LYS A 178 9.34 2.24 4.27
C LYS A 178 9.73 2.64 2.84
N CYS A 179 9.38 1.83 1.83
CA CYS A 179 9.67 2.13 0.43
C CYS A 179 8.71 3.17 -0.19
N SER A 180 7.63 3.57 0.51
CA SER A 180 6.65 4.56 0.04
C SER A 180 6.26 5.58 1.13
N PRO A 181 7.23 6.32 1.71
CA PRO A 181 7.01 7.12 2.93
C PRO A 181 6.03 8.28 2.74
N ASN A 182 5.85 8.76 1.50
CA ASN A 182 4.95 9.86 1.17
C ASN A 182 3.58 9.38 0.67
N GLU A 183 3.36 8.07 0.58
CA GLU A 183 2.09 7.50 0.15
C GLU A 183 1.24 7.02 1.34
N PRO A 184 -0.08 6.93 1.19
CA PRO A 184 -0.97 6.40 2.23
C PRO A 184 -0.66 4.95 2.59
N TYR A 185 -0.88 4.61 3.84
CA TYR A 185 -0.49 3.34 4.44
C TYR A 185 -0.98 2.08 3.68
N ILE A 186 -0.11 1.07 3.64
CA ILE A 186 -0.37 -0.28 3.11
C ILE A 186 -0.39 -1.27 4.28
N SER A 187 -1.50 -1.99 4.48
CA SER A 187 -1.55 -3.13 5.41
C SER A 187 -1.35 -4.45 4.67
N VAL A 188 -0.91 -5.49 5.39
CA VAL A 188 -0.82 -6.86 4.88
C VAL A 188 -1.57 -7.83 5.79
N GLU A 189 -2.42 -8.70 5.23
CA GLU A 189 -3.07 -9.76 6.00
C GLU A 189 -3.18 -11.10 5.26
N ASN A 190 -3.00 -12.21 5.98
CA ASN A 190 -3.31 -13.55 5.49
C ASN A 190 -4.14 -14.33 6.53
N LYS A 191 -5.44 -14.44 6.24
CA LYS A 191 -6.42 -15.18 7.05
C LYS A 191 -6.83 -16.52 6.41
N VAL A 192 -6.26 -16.88 5.26
CA VAL A 192 -6.73 -17.99 4.43
C VAL A 192 -5.79 -19.19 4.52
N ASP A 193 -4.50 -18.97 4.32
CA ASP A 193 -3.50 -20.05 4.30
C ASP A 193 -2.23 -19.65 5.06
N ASN A 194 -1.12 -20.36 4.79
CA ASN A 194 0.19 -20.12 5.38
C ASN A 194 1.21 -19.57 4.39
N SER A 195 0.77 -19.01 3.25
CA SER A 195 1.65 -18.37 2.29
C SER A 195 2.20 -17.05 2.86
N GLY A 196 3.53 -16.94 2.88
CA GLY A 196 4.25 -15.74 3.30
C GLY A 196 4.32 -14.66 2.21
N PRO A 197 5.09 -13.59 2.48
CA PRO A 197 5.41 -12.59 1.47
C PRO A 197 5.97 -13.24 0.18
N PRO A 198 5.70 -12.66 -1.00
CA PRO A 198 6.31 -13.11 -2.25
C PRO A 198 7.84 -12.98 -2.19
N GLU A 199 8.56 -14.04 -2.58
CA GLU A 199 10.02 -14.14 -2.39
C GLU A 199 10.82 -13.28 -3.39
N GLU A 200 10.36 -13.13 -4.64
CA GLU A 200 11.09 -12.44 -5.71
C GLU A 200 10.56 -11.03 -6.02
N PHE A 201 9.66 -10.49 -5.18
CA PHE A 201 9.02 -9.21 -5.43
C PHE A 201 9.72 -8.06 -4.68
N VAL A 202 9.98 -6.97 -5.40
CA VAL A 202 10.59 -5.74 -4.88
C VAL A 202 9.61 -4.58 -5.09
N TYR A 203 9.28 -3.90 -4.00
CA TYR A 203 8.39 -2.74 -4.07
C TYR A 203 9.11 -1.52 -4.66
N ILE A 204 8.53 -0.91 -5.69
CA ILE A 204 8.99 0.35 -6.29
C ILE A 204 7.83 1.34 -6.33
N ALA A 205 8.11 2.64 -6.14
CA ALA A 205 7.09 3.68 -6.21
C ALA A 205 6.86 4.20 -7.65
N SER A 206 7.86 4.05 -8.52
CA SER A 206 7.86 4.50 -9.91
C SER A 206 8.52 3.46 -10.81
N SER A 207 8.07 3.36 -12.07
CA SER A 207 8.63 2.42 -13.04
C SER A 207 10.13 2.59 -13.23
N LYS A 208 10.82 1.47 -13.44
CA LYS A 208 12.25 1.45 -13.78
C LYS A 208 12.40 1.56 -15.29
N MET A 209 13.05 2.62 -15.73
CA MET A 209 13.38 2.83 -17.14
C MET A 209 14.74 2.20 -17.46
N PRO A 210 14.90 1.56 -18.63
CA PRO A 210 16.21 1.14 -19.08
C PRO A 210 16.99 2.37 -19.59
N SER A 211 18.29 2.44 -19.28
CA SER A 211 19.12 3.65 -19.51
C SER A 211 19.21 4.07 -20.98
N ASN A 212 19.00 3.14 -21.92
CA ASN A 212 18.95 3.46 -23.34
C ASN A 212 17.70 4.29 -23.74
N LEU A 213 16.74 4.49 -22.84
CA LEU A 213 15.52 5.29 -23.05
C LEU A 213 15.52 6.63 -22.31
N ASP A 214 16.62 7.01 -21.65
CA ASP A 214 16.72 8.27 -20.89
C ASP A 214 16.42 9.51 -21.75
N TYR A 215 16.74 9.44 -23.05
CA TYR A 215 16.47 10.51 -24.02
C TYR A 215 14.97 10.84 -24.17
N LEU A 216 14.07 9.90 -23.84
CA LEU A 216 12.62 10.14 -23.87
C LEU A 216 12.16 11.12 -22.77
N PHE A 217 12.98 11.30 -21.74
CA PHE A 217 12.72 12.17 -20.58
C PHE A 217 13.64 13.39 -20.57
N ASP A 218 14.30 13.68 -21.70
CA ASP A 218 15.10 14.88 -21.85
C ASP A 218 14.22 16.13 -21.71
N LYS A 219 14.50 16.89 -20.65
CA LYS A 219 13.75 18.07 -20.27
C LYS A 219 13.82 19.16 -21.34
N ASP A 220 14.79 19.15 -22.25
CA ASP A 220 14.91 20.15 -23.30
C ASP A 220 13.83 20.01 -24.38
N TYR A 221 13.25 18.81 -24.53
CA TYR A 221 12.10 18.56 -25.41
C TYR A 221 10.76 18.64 -24.67
N LEU A 222 10.78 18.88 -23.35
CA LEU A 222 9.59 18.97 -22.52
C LEU A 222 9.03 20.40 -22.52
N VAL A 223 7.81 20.56 -23.04
CA VAL A 223 7.11 21.86 -23.03
C VAL A 223 6.23 21.96 -21.80
N GLY A 224 6.32 23.09 -21.08
CA GLY A 224 5.50 23.39 -19.91
C GLY A 224 4.69 24.68 -20.09
N CYS A 225 3.68 24.87 -19.23
CA CYS A 225 2.92 26.11 -19.20
C CYS A 225 3.56 27.18 -18.30
N SER A 226 3.34 28.45 -18.61
CA SER A 226 3.74 29.60 -17.78
C SER A 226 2.65 30.07 -16.80
N CYS A 227 1.60 29.27 -16.60
CA CYS A 227 0.48 29.65 -15.75
C CYS A 227 0.88 29.72 -14.27
N GLU A 228 0.45 30.77 -13.57
CA GLU A 228 0.44 30.80 -12.10
C GLU A 228 -0.64 29.85 -11.56
N ARG A 229 -1.85 29.93 -12.14
CA ARG A 229 -2.99 29.06 -11.83
C ARG A 229 -3.56 28.44 -13.11
N CYS A 230 -3.38 27.12 -13.26
CA CYS A 230 -3.89 26.39 -14.41
C CYS A 230 -5.41 26.23 -14.35
N THR A 231 -6.09 26.67 -15.41
CA THR A 231 -7.53 26.46 -15.64
C THR A 231 -7.73 25.94 -17.07
N PRO A 232 -8.91 25.38 -17.41
CA PRO A 232 -9.19 24.93 -18.78
C PRO A 232 -9.04 26.01 -19.86
N LEU A 233 -9.13 27.28 -19.49
CA LEU A 233 -9.01 28.41 -20.43
C LEU A 233 -7.58 28.96 -20.52
N THR A 234 -6.74 28.71 -19.52
CA THR A 234 -5.44 29.38 -19.39
C THR A 234 -4.24 28.44 -19.59
N CYS A 235 -4.43 27.14 -19.41
CA CYS A 235 -3.33 26.17 -19.43
C CYS A 235 -3.29 25.42 -20.76
N ASP A 236 -2.10 25.40 -21.34
CA ASP A 236 -1.84 24.78 -22.64
C ASP A 236 -1.46 23.29 -22.55
N CYS A 237 -1.05 22.78 -21.38
CA CYS A 237 -0.72 21.37 -21.19
C CYS A 237 -1.80 20.38 -21.66
N PRO A 238 -3.11 20.59 -21.41
CA PRO A 238 -4.15 19.68 -21.88
C PRO A 238 -4.47 19.80 -23.38
N LYS A 239 -3.76 20.60 -24.17
CA LYS A 239 -4.04 20.74 -25.62
C LYS A 239 -4.03 19.40 -26.34
N ASN A 240 -3.08 18.52 -26.01
CA ASN A 240 -3.01 17.16 -26.57
C ASN A 240 -4.14 16.24 -26.07
N SER A 241 -4.86 16.63 -25.01
CA SER A 241 -6.13 16.03 -24.57
C SER A 241 -7.38 16.69 -25.20
N GLY A 242 -7.22 17.49 -26.26
CA GLY A 242 -8.30 18.28 -26.85
C GLY A 242 -8.63 19.57 -26.09
N GLY A 243 -7.68 20.10 -25.32
CA GLY A 243 -7.78 21.39 -24.62
C GLY A 243 -8.63 21.38 -23.34
N SER A 244 -9.21 20.25 -22.95
CA SER A 244 -10.03 20.11 -21.75
C SER A 244 -9.22 19.55 -20.58
N PHE A 245 -9.50 19.98 -19.35
CA PHE A 245 -8.87 19.36 -18.17
C PHE A 245 -9.46 17.98 -17.93
N ALA A 246 -8.58 17.00 -17.70
CA ALA A 246 -8.99 15.66 -17.35
C ALA A 246 -9.64 15.58 -15.97
N TYR A 247 -9.34 16.50 -15.05
CA TYR A 247 -9.75 16.40 -13.64
C TYR A 247 -10.73 17.50 -13.22
N ASP A 248 -11.68 17.15 -12.36
CA ASP A 248 -12.51 18.13 -11.65
C ASP A 248 -11.72 18.87 -10.54
N ARG A 249 -12.39 19.74 -9.79
CA ARG A 249 -11.76 20.51 -8.69
C ARG A 249 -11.30 19.66 -7.50
N PHE A 250 -11.74 18.41 -7.42
CA PHE A 250 -11.41 17.44 -6.38
C PHE A 250 -10.38 16.41 -6.86
N GLY A 251 -9.85 16.56 -8.08
CA GLY A 251 -8.87 15.63 -8.65
C GLY A 251 -9.48 14.35 -9.22
N ARG A 252 -10.80 14.31 -9.47
CA ARG A 252 -11.48 13.16 -10.06
C ARG A 252 -11.50 13.26 -11.58
N VAL A 253 -11.17 12.18 -12.27
CA VAL A 253 -11.16 12.15 -13.75
C VAL A 253 -12.56 12.41 -14.31
N GLN A 254 -12.65 13.15 -15.41
CA GLN A 254 -13.90 13.49 -16.11
C GLN A 254 -13.90 12.96 -17.54
N PHE A 255 -12.77 12.45 -18.00
CA PHE A 255 -12.65 11.78 -19.28
C PHE A 255 -13.14 10.35 -19.19
N GLU A 256 -13.65 9.86 -20.30
CA GLU A 256 -13.89 8.43 -20.49
C GLU A 256 -12.56 7.70 -20.72
N PRO A 257 -12.46 6.40 -20.36
CA PRO A 257 -11.30 5.58 -20.68
C PRO A 257 -10.93 5.63 -22.16
N GLY A 258 -9.64 5.55 -22.47
CA GLY A 258 -9.10 5.69 -23.83
C GLY A 258 -8.76 7.13 -24.25
N LYS A 259 -9.32 8.15 -23.60
CA LYS A 259 -8.90 9.54 -23.86
C LYS A 259 -7.58 9.86 -23.12
N PRO A 260 -6.53 10.34 -23.82
CA PRO A 260 -5.23 10.58 -23.20
C PRO A 260 -5.26 11.77 -22.23
N ILE A 261 -4.53 11.65 -21.11
CA ILE A 261 -4.42 12.70 -20.11
C ILE A 261 -3.01 13.30 -20.11
N TYR A 262 -2.91 14.61 -20.36
CA TYR A 262 -1.64 15.34 -20.25
C TYR A 262 -1.64 16.22 -19.00
N GLU A 263 -0.82 15.88 -18.02
CA GLU A 263 -0.64 16.67 -16.80
C GLU A 263 0.36 17.83 -17.04
N CYS A 264 0.36 18.78 -16.12
CA CYS A 264 1.49 19.71 -15.99
C CYS A 264 2.74 18.96 -15.51
N ASN A 265 3.91 19.44 -15.90
CA ASN A 265 5.19 18.74 -15.72
C ASN A 265 6.25 19.63 -15.07
N SER A 266 7.48 19.15 -14.93
CA SER A 266 8.57 19.88 -14.27
C SER A 266 8.98 21.19 -14.95
N ARG A 267 8.65 21.39 -16.24
CA ARG A 267 8.88 22.66 -16.98
C ARG A 267 7.75 23.68 -16.80
N CYS A 268 6.64 23.31 -16.16
CA CYS A 268 5.54 24.23 -15.89
C CYS A 268 5.83 25.12 -14.67
N SER A 269 5.47 26.40 -14.72
CA SER A 269 5.61 27.33 -13.58
C SER A 269 4.59 27.10 -12.46
N CYS A 270 3.56 26.29 -12.70
CA CYS A 270 2.50 26.03 -11.73
C CYS A 270 2.97 25.08 -10.61
N SER A 271 2.47 25.32 -9.39
CA SER A 271 2.84 24.57 -8.18
C SER A 271 2.45 23.09 -8.23
N ILE A 272 2.98 22.29 -7.29
CA ILE A 272 2.60 20.87 -7.10
C ILE A 272 1.11 20.69 -6.72
N SER A 273 0.50 21.73 -6.15
CA SER A 273 -0.94 21.78 -5.85
C SER A 273 -1.81 22.12 -7.06
N CYS A 274 -1.22 22.26 -8.25
CA CYS A 274 -1.94 22.45 -9.50
C CYS A 274 -3.00 21.36 -9.68
N ARG A 275 -4.19 21.76 -10.13
CA ARG A 275 -5.31 20.86 -10.40
C ARG A 275 -4.99 19.83 -11.49
N ASN A 276 -4.06 20.15 -12.40
CA ASN A 276 -3.60 19.27 -13.47
C ASN A 276 -2.32 18.50 -13.10
N ARG A 277 -2.20 18.04 -11.85
CA ARG A 277 -1.07 17.26 -11.31
C ARG A 277 -1.55 16.16 -10.36
N VAL A 278 -2.56 15.39 -10.74
CA VAL A 278 -3.20 14.37 -9.88
C VAL A 278 -2.33 13.13 -9.73
N VAL A 279 -1.92 12.51 -10.83
CA VAL A 279 -1.25 11.21 -10.84
C VAL A 279 0.16 11.32 -10.26
N GLN A 280 0.90 12.35 -10.64
CA GLN A 280 2.26 12.59 -10.16
C GLN A 280 2.38 12.87 -8.64
N ARG A 281 1.26 13.03 -7.93
CA ARG A 281 1.24 13.16 -6.45
C ARG A 281 1.27 11.81 -5.73
N GLY A 282 1.25 10.70 -6.45
CA GLY A 282 1.28 9.36 -5.88
C GLY A 282 -0.09 8.90 -5.36
N ARG A 283 -0.13 7.64 -4.89
CA ARG A 283 -1.37 6.99 -4.41
C ARG A 283 -2.10 7.86 -3.39
N THR A 284 -3.43 7.89 -3.44
CA THR A 284 -4.26 8.66 -2.48
C THR A 284 -5.07 7.79 -1.52
N VAL A 285 -5.06 6.47 -1.71
CA VAL A 285 -5.90 5.52 -0.96
C VAL A 285 -5.09 4.63 -0.02
N ARG A 286 -5.62 4.37 1.18
CA ARG A 286 -5.08 3.34 2.09
C ARG A 286 -5.61 1.97 1.65
N VAL A 287 -4.73 0.98 1.61
CA VAL A 287 -5.07 -0.34 1.09
C VAL A 287 -4.60 -1.46 2.01
N THR A 288 -5.18 -2.64 1.83
CA THR A 288 -4.72 -3.88 2.43
C THR A 288 -4.41 -4.89 1.32
N ILE A 289 -3.16 -5.34 1.24
CA ILE A 289 -2.79 -6.52 0.47
C ILE A 289 -3.24 -7.73 1.28
N PHE A 290 -4.12 -8.55 0.73
CA PHE A 290 -4.73 -9.66 1.45
C PHE A 290 -4.70 -10.96 0.67
N ARG A 291 -4.70 -12.09 1.38
CA ARG A 291 -4.86 -13.41 0.75
C ARG A 291 -6.32 -13.66 0.40
N THR A 292 -6.62 -13.88 -0.87
CA THR A 292 -7.97 -14.17 -1.37
C THR A 292 -8.44 -15.57 -0.94
N THR A 293 -9.76 -15.74 -0.78
CA THR A 293 -10.37 -17.01 -0.37
C THR A 293 -10.73 -17.93 -1.53
N ASN A 294 -10.79 -17.40 -2.75
CA ASN A 294 -11.21 -18.12 -3.95
C ASN A 294 -10.06 -18.84 -4.66
N GLY A 295 -8.80 -18.61 -4.26
CA GLY A 295 -7.63 -19.22 -4.88
C GLY A 295 -6.93 -18.33 -5.91
N CYS A 296 -7.36 -17.08 -6.09
CA CYS A 296 -6.68 -16.08 -6.94
C CYS A 296 -5.34 -15.58 -6.38
N GLY A 297 -4.96 -16.04 -5.19
CA GLY A 297 -3.69 -15.69 -4.58
C GLY A 297 -3.77 -14.43 -3.73
N TRP A 298 -2.84 -13.49 -3.92
CA TRP A 298 -2.87 -12.19 -3.26
C TRP A 298 -3.82 -11.24 -4.00
N GLY A 299 -4.48 -10.34 -3.27
CA GLY A 299 -5.39 -9.32 -3.77
C GLY A 299 -5.16 -8.00 -3.06
N VAL A 300 -5.78 -6.92 -3.56
CA VAL A 300 -5.78 -5.61 -2.90
C VAL A 300 -7.21 -5.20 -2.57
N LYS A 301 -7.46 -4.73 -1.37
CA LYS A 301 -8.74 -4.11 -0.99
C LYS A 301 -8.53 -2.75 -0.37
N THR A 302 -9.50 -1.85 -0.55
CA THR A 302 -9.42 -0.51 0.05
C THR A 302 -9.75 -0.52 1.54
N MET A 303 -9.10 0.34 2.33
CA MET A 303 -9.45 0.55 3.73
C MET A 303 -10.53 1.63 3.91
N ASP A 304 -10.67 2.52 2.94
CA ASP A 304 -11.60 3.66 2.96
C ASP A 304 -12.53 3.61 1.74
N PRO A 305 -13.72 4.24 1.80
CA PRO A 305 -14.52 4.45 0.61
C PRO A 305 -13.74 5.23 -0.46
N ILE A 306 -13.79 4.78 -1.71
CA ILE A 306 -13.21 5.47 -2.86
C ILE A 306 -14.37 5.97 -3.71
N LEU A 307 -14.35 7.27 -4.04
CA LEU A 307 -15.39 7.86 -4.87
C LEU A 307 -15.17 7.52 -6.34
N LYS A 308 -16.26 7.44 -7.10
CA LYS A 308 -16.21 7.33 -8.56
C LYS A 308 -15.25 8.38 -9.14
N ASN A 309 -14.44 7.93 -10.09
CA ASN A 309 -13.42 8.68 -10.82
C ASN A 309 -12.25 9.19 -9.97
N GLN A 310 -12.11 8.74 -8.71
CA GLN A 310 -10.95 9.08 -7.89
C GLN A 310 -9.71 8.29 -8.33
N PHE A 311 -8.54 8.95 -8.33
CA PHE A 311 -7.26 8.30 -8.59
C PHE A 311 -6.89 7.31 -7.47
N VAL A 312 -6.48 6.11 -7.86
CA VAL A 312 -6.12 5.01 -6.95
C VAL A 312 -4.61 4.83 -6.90
N THR A 313 -3.99 4.37 -7.99
CA THR A 313 -2.55 4.08 -8.06
C THR A 313 -2.09 4.02 -9.52
N GLU A 314 -0.78 4.15 -9.76
CA GLU A 314 -0.18 3.81 -11.06
C GLU A 314 0.07 2.30 -11.16
N TYR A 315 0.09 1.74 -12.37
CA TYR A 315 0.70 0.45 -12.67
C TYR A 315 2.17 0.66 -12.98
N VAL A 316 3.07 0.11 -12.16
CA VAL A 316 4.51 0.32 -12.29
C VAL A 316 5.26 -1.00 -12.35
N GLY A 317 6.41 -0.98 -13.02
CA GLY A 317 7.28 -2.14 -13.18
C GLY A 317 8.57 -1.78 -13.91
N GLU A 318 9.25 -2.78 -14.45
CA GLU A 318 10.33 -2.57 -15.42
C GLU A 318 9.74 -2.22 -16.78
N VAL A 319 10.20 -1.16 -17.41
CA VAL A 319 9.83 -0.85 -18.80
C VAL A 319 10.74 -1.63 -19.73
N LEU A 320 10.15 -2.44 -20.60
CA LEU A 320 10.81 -3.31 -21.56
C LEU A 320 10.53 -2.83 -22.98
N THR A 321 11.44 -3.14 -23.91
CA THR A 321 11.10 -3.07 -25.33
C THR A 321 10.14 -4.21 -25.70
N ASN A 322 9.44 -4.08 -26.82
CA ASN A 322 8.55 -5.13 -27.33
C ASN A 322 9.28 -6.47 -27.52
N GLU A 323 10.51 -6.45 -28.03
CA GLU A 323 11.32 -7.66 -28.22
C GLU A 323 11.61 -8.38 -26.91
N GLU A 324 12.03 -7.64 -25.88
CA GLU A 324 12.28 -8.17 -24.54
C GLU A 324 11.00 -8.71 -23.89
N ALA A 325 9.88 -8.01 -24.08
CA ALA A 325 8.58 -8.41 -23.56
C ALA A 325 8.09 -9.72 -24.21
N GLU A 326 8.22 -9.89 -25.52
CA GLU A 326 7.87 -11.13 -26.23
C GLU A 326 8.74 -12.31 -25.78
N GLU A 327 10.04 -12.09 -25.51
CA GLU A 327 10.92 -13.13 -24.97
C GLU A 327 10.51 -13.57 -23.56
N ARG A 328 10.22 -12.62 -22.67
CA ARG A 328 9.71 -12.92 -21.31
C ARG A 328 8.31 -13.53 -21.35
N GLY A 329 7.44 -13.05 -22.23
CA GLY A 329 6.06 -13.47 -22.42
C GLY A 329 5.95 -14.96 -22.74
N LYS A 330 6.83 -15.50 -23.58
CA LYS A 330 6.92 -16.95 -23.85
C LYS A 330 7.04 -17.78 -22.58
N ILE A 331 7.86 -17.33 -21.62
CA ILE A 331 8.05 -18.03 -20.34
C ILE A 331 6.80 -17.86 -19.47
N TYR A 332 6.23 -16.66 -19.44
CA TYR A 332 5.10 -16.33 -18.56
C TYR A 332 3.82 -17.04 -18.97
N ASP A 333 3.58 -17.18 -20.28
CA ASP A 333 2.46 -17.94 -20.84
C ASP A 333 2.48 -19.41 -20.41
N HIS A 334 3.67 -20.02 -20.32
CA HIS A 334 3.81 -21.40 -19.86
C HIS A 334 3.46 -21.58 -18.38
N VAL A 335 3.69 -20.54 -17.56
CA VAL A 335 3.46 -20.56 -16.11
C VAL A 335 2.12 -19.91 -15.71
N GLY A 336 1.46 -19.21 -16.64
CA GLY A 336 0.22 -18.49 -16.42
C GLY A 336 0.40 -17.19 -15.61
N GLN A 337 1.51 -16.48 -15.82
CA GLN A 337 1.81 -15.21 -15.14
C GLN A 337 1.34 -14.02 -15.97
N THR A 338 0.72 -13.03 -15.33
CA THR A 338 -0.03 -11.95 -16.01
C THR A 338 0.47 -10.56 -15.63
N TYR A 339 1.78 -10.34 -15.64
CA TYR A 339 2.40 -9.11 -15.13
C TYR A 339 2.84 -8.12 -16.23
N LEU A 340 2.72 -8.52 -17.50
CA LEU A 340 3.02 -7.68 -18.65
C LEU A 340 1.82 -6.77 -18.95
N PHE A 341 2.08 -5.48 -19.11
CA PHE A 341 1.10 -4.48 -19.47
C PHE A 341 1.62 -3.70 -20.69
N ASP A 342 1.01 -3.93 -21.85
CA ASP A 342 1.40 -3.28 -23.10
C ASP A 342 1.01 -1.79 -23.10
N LEU A 343 1.91 -0.93 -23.57
CA LEU A 343 1.69 0.51 -23.68
C LEU A 343 1.12 0.89 -25.05
N ASP A 344 0.00 0.28 -25.43
CA ASP A 344 -0.64 0.37 -26.75
C ASP A 344 -1.76 1.43 -26.83
N TYR A 345 -1.65 2.49 -26.02
CA TYR A 345 -2.67 3.57 -25.94
C TYR A 345 -2.88 4.38 -27.22
N ASN A 346 -1.90 4.37 -28.13
CA ASN A 346 -1.96 5.11 -29.38
C ASN A 346 -1.99 4.14 -30.57
N GLU A 347 -2.65 4.55 -31.65
CA GLU A 347 -2.70 3.75 -32.88
C GLU A 347 -1.27 3.50 -33.42
N GLY A 348 -0.87 2.23 -33.47
CA GLY A 348 0.46 1.84 -33.93
C GLY A 348 0.95 0.52 -33.33
N GLU A 349 2.23 0.23 -33.55
CA GLU A 349 2.89 -0.90 -32.90
C GLU A 349 3.20 -0.54 -31.44
N CYS A 350 2.88 -1.44 -30.51
CA CYS A 350 3.27 -1.32 -29.12
C CYS A 350 4.79 -1.34 -29.03
N ALA A 351 5.41 -0.22 -28.65
CA ALA A 351 6.85 -0.12 -28.57
C ALA A 351 7.41 -0.62 -27.23
N TYR A 352 6.60 -0.53 -26.17
CA TYR A 352 7.04 -0.74 -24.80
C TYR A 352 5.99 -1.46 -23.97
N THR A 353 6.46 -2.26 -23.01
CA THR A 353 5.60 -3.02 -22.10
C THR A 353 6.13 -2.84 -20.67
N ILE A 354 5.23 -2.69 -19.69
CA ILE A 354 5.60 -2.68 -18.28
C ILE A 354 5.53 -4.11 -17.74
N ASP A 355 6.64 -4.63 -17.24
CA ASP A 355 6.72 -5.91 -16.53
C ASP A 355 6.76 -5.69 -15.01
N ALA A 356 5.65 -6.03 -14.35
CA ALA A 356 5.52 -5.90 -12.90
C ALA A 356 5.93 -7.17 -12.14
N LYS A 357 6.50 -8.21 -12.78
CA LYS A 357 6.74 -9.50 -12.13
C LYS A 357 7.68 -9.40 -10.92
N LYS A 358 8.85 -8.80 -11.13
CA LYS A 358 9.91 -8.68 -10.12
C LYS A 358 9.83 -7.36 -9.37
N TYR A 359 9.59 -6.27 -10.07
CA TYR A 359 9.47 -4.94 -9.48
C TYR A 359 8.07 -4.40 -9.73
N GLY A 360 7.40 -3.89 -8.70
CA GLY A 360 6.08 -3.30 -8.86
C GLY A 360 5.63 -2.57 -7.60
N ASN A 361 4.45 -1.93 -7.64
CA ASN A 361 3.80 -1.38 -6.45
C ASN A 361 2.60 -2.26 -6.04
N ILE A 362 1.63 -1.69 -5.34
CA ILE A 362 0.39 -2.40 -4.97
C ILE A 362 -0.39 -2.94 -6.19
N SER A 363 -0.22 -2.36 -7.38
CA SER A 363 -0.91 -2.76 -8.61
C SER A 363 -0.57 -4.17 -9.05
N HIS A 364 0.63 -4.66 -8.70
CA HIS A 364 1.07 -6.03 -8.94
C HIS A 364 0.07 -7.06 -8.37
N PHE A 365 -0.61 -6.72 -7.28
CA PHE A 365 -1.53 -7.60 -6.56
C PHE A 365 -3.00 -7.35 -6.90
N ILE A 366 -3.32 -6.47 -7.85
CA ILE A 366 -4.72 -6.17 -8.21
C ILE A 366 -5.22 -7.26 -9.17
N ASN A 367 -6.27 -7.98 -8.77
CA ASN A 367 -6.81 -9.10 -9.53
C ASN A 367 -7.70 -8.67 -10.70
N HIS A 368 -7.92 -9.62 -11.60
CA HIS A 368 -8.89 -9.49 -12.68
C HIS A 368 -10.35 -9.59 -12.19
N SER A 369 -11.23 -8.78 -12.78
CA SER A 369 -12.68 -9.02 -12.77
C SER A 369 -13.30 -8.74 -14.13
N CYS A 370 -14.32 -9.52 -14.51
CA CYS A 370 -15.20 -9.25 -15.66
C CYS A 370 -16.25 -8.16 -15.38
N ASP A 371 -16.39 -7.75 -14.12
CA ASP A 371 -17.14 -6.57 -13.67
C ASP A 371 -16.24 -5.74 -12.74
N PRO A 372 -15.24 -5.03 -13.30
CA PRO A 372 -14.21 -4.36 -12.53
C PRO A 372 -14.70 -3.06 -11.89
N ASN A 373 -14.01 -2.63 -10.83
CA ASN A 373 -14.24 -1.33 -10.19
C ASN A 373 -13.14 -0.30 -10.47
N LEU A 374 -12.11 -0.68 -11.24
CA LEU A 374 -11.08 0.22 -11.75
C LEU A 374 -11.12 0.31 -13.28
N SER A 375 -10.87 1.52 -13.78
CA SER A 375 -10.61 1.80 -15.18
C SER A 375 -9.20 2.36 -15.33
N VAL A 376 -8.59 2.11 -16.49
CA VAL A 376 -7.20 2.49 -16.77
C VAL A 376 -7.16 3.69 -17.70
N TYR A 377 -6.19 4.56 -17.45
CA TYR A 377 -5.94 5.76 -18.23
C TYR A 377 -4.45 5.89 -18.55
N GLY A 378 -4.16 6.29 -19.78
CA GLY A 378 -2.82 6.68 -20.22
C GLY A 378 -2.56 8.14 -19.83
N VAL A 379 -1.45 8.38 -19.15
CA VAL A 379 -1.12 9.69 -18.56
C VAL A 379 0.29 10.11 -18.93
N TRP A 380 0.45 11.31 -19.47
CA TRP A 380 1.75 11.89 -19.85
C TRP A 380 2.09 13.04 -18.91
N VAL A 381 3.33 13.03 -18.41
CA VAL A 381 3.83 14.00 -17.43
C VAL A 381 5.22 14.49 -17.86
N GLU A 382 6.28 13.75 -17.48
CA GLU A 382 7.68 14.13 -17.70
C GLU A 382 8.24 13.69 -19.06
N THR A 383 7.48 12.90 -19.80
CA THR A 383 7.68 12.64 -21.23
C THR A 383 6.39 12.91 -21.97
N LEU A 384 6.50 13.48 -23.16
CA LEU A 384 5.38 13.70 -24.08
C LEU A 384 5.44 12.74 -25.28
N ASP A 385 6.36 11.77 -25.28
CA ASP A 385 6.39 10.72 -26.30
C ASP A 385 5.09 9.90 -26.21
N PRO A 386 4.26 9.87 -27.27
CA PRO A 386 3.00 9.14 -27.24
C PRO A 386 3.18 7.64 -26.92
N ARG A 387 4.34 7.06 -27.16
CA ARG A 387 4.59 5.62 -26.91
C ARG A 387 4.86 5.31 -25.44
N MET A 388 5.05 6.32 -24.59
CA MET A 388 5.46 6.14 -23.19
C MET A 388 4.47 6.77 -22.18
N PRO A 389 3.19 6.35 -22.16
CA PRO A 389 2.27 6.74 -21.09
C PRO A 389 2.65 6.12 -19.76
N LYS A 390 2.38 6.84 -18.67
CA LYS A 390 2.10 6.22 -17.37
C LYS A 390 0.73 5.55 -17.42
N ILE A 391 0.61 4.41 -16.75
CA ILE A 391 -0.64 3.68 -16.60
C ILE A 391 -1.26 4.01 -15.25
N ALA A 392 -2.43 4.64 -15.22
CA ALA A 392 -3.08 5.09 -14.01
C ALA A 392 -4.46 4.43 -13.82
N PHE A 393 -4.72 3.94 -12.61
CA PHE A 393 -6.04 3.42 -12.23
C PHE A 393 -6.89 4.49 -11.57
N PHE A 394 -8.12 4.63 -12.05
CA PHE A 394 -9.17 5.43 -11.44
C PHE A 394 -10.38 4.56 -11.15
N ALA A 395 -11.12 4.87 -10.08
CA ALA A 395 -12.34 4.14 -9.74
C ALA A 395 -13.42 4.36 -10.82
N SER A 396 -14.02 3.28 -11.34
CA SER A 396 -15.10 3.36 -12.34
C SER A 396 -16.48 3.64 -11.72
N ARG A 397 -16.61 3.35 -10.43
CA ARG A 397 -17.78 3.59 -9.57
C ARG A 397 -17.35 3.88 -8.14
N ASP A 398 -18.31 4.20 -7.27
CA ASP A 398 -18.02 4.23 -5.83
C ASP A 398 -17.65 2.82 -5.34
N ILE A 399 -16.60 2.75 -4.52
CA ILE A 399 -16.03 1.50 -3.97
C ILE A 399 -16.12 1.58 -2.45
N GLN A 400 -16.63 0.53 -1.83
CA GLN A 400 -16.83 0.50 -0.38
C GLN A 400 -15.54 0.15 0.37
N SER A 401 -15.42 0.60 1.62
CA SER A 401 -14.36 0.15 2.52
C SER A 401 -14.39 -1.38 2.66
N GLY A 402 -13.24 -2.01 2.47
CA GLY A 402 -13.06 -3.47 2.49
C GLY A 402 -13.33 -4.19 1.17
N GLU A 403 -13.80 -3.48 0.14
CA GLU A 403 -14.04 -4.05 -1.19
C GLU A 403 -12.72 -4.30 -1.94
N GLU A 404 -12.61 -5.43 -2.64
CA GLU A 404 -11.46 -5.78 -3.46
C GLU A 404 -11.39 -4.88 -4.70
N LEU A 405 -10.19 -4.37 -4.99
CA LEU A 405 -9.88 -3.59 -6.18
C LEU A 405 -9.59 -4.55 -7.33
N THR A 406 -10.24 -4.34 -8.47
CA THR A 406 -10.09 -5.21 -9.66
C THR A 406 -10.17 -4.40 -10.95
N PHE A 407 -9.46 -4.86 -11.98
CA PHE A 407 -9.55 -4.32 -13.34
C PHE A 407 -9.75 -5.42 -14.39
N ASP A 408 -10.14 -5.03 -15.60
CA ASP A 408 -10.24 -5.98 -16.70
C ASP A 408 -8.86 -6.14 -17.37
N TYR A 409 -8.26 -7.34 -17.32
CA TYR A 409 -6.95 -7.61 -17.92
C TYR A 409 -6.98 -7.51 -19.45
N LEU A 410 -8.15 -7.75 -20.07
CA LEU A 410 -8.34 -7.58 -21.51
C LEU A 410 -8.76 -6.16 -21.89
N MET A 411 -9.00 -5.29 -20.91
CA MET A 411 -9.32 -3.89 -21.14
C MET A 411 -10.53 -3.70 -22.07
N THR A 412 -11.53 -4.59 -21.98
CA THR A 412 -12.69 -4.61 -22.92
C THR A 412 -13.69 -3.48 -22.70
N ALA A 413 -13.56 -2.73 -21.61
CA ALA A 413 -14.37 -1.56 -21.32
C ALA A 413 -13.88 -0.34 -22.10
N GLY A 414 -14.20 -0.31 -23.39
CA GLY A 414 -13.93 0.77 -24.34
C GLY A 414 -14.10 0.25 -25.76
N GLU A 415 -15.17 0.66 -26.47
CA GLU A 415 -15.50 0.19 -27.83
C GLU A 415 -14.46 0.58 -28.91
N SER A 416 -13.28 1.04 -28.52
CA SER A 416 -12.22 1.54 -29.41
C SER A 416 -10.82 0.96 -29.15
N SER A 417 -10.67 -0.12 -28.37
CA SER A 417 -9.47 -0.95 -28.46
C SER A 417 -9.73 -2.11 -29.41
N SER A 418 -8.95 -2.16 -30.49
CA SER A 418 -8.88 -3.34 -31.35
C SER A 418 -8.65 -4.57 -30.47
N PRO A 419 -9.23 -5.74 -30.80
CA PRO A 419 -9.00 -6.95 -30.03
C PRO A 419 -7.49 -7.12 -29.89
N VAL A 420 -7.02 -7.26 -28.64
CA VAL A 420 -5.65 -7.64 -28.31
C VAL A 420 -5.22 -8.66 -29.36
N ARG A 421 -4.31 -8.26 -30.26
CA ARG A 421 -3.71 -9.16 -31.24
C ARG A 421 -2.69 -10.01 -30.49
N SER A 422 -3.14 -10.71 -29.45
CA SER A 422 -2.48 -11.91 -29.00
C SER A 422 -2.59 -12.87 -30.18
N SER A 423 -1.52 -12.93 -30.95
CA SER A 423 -1.32 -13.97 -31.96
C SER A 423 -1.79 -15.28 -31.34
N ALA A 424 -2.81 -15.89 -31.95
CA ALA A 424 -3.47 -17.10 -31.46
C ALA A 424 -2.48 -18.27 -31.44
N LYS A 425 -1.56 -18.26 -30.49
CA LYS A 425 -0.77 -19.40 -30.07
C LYS A 425 -1.54 -20.01 -28.91
N LYS A 426 -1.65 -21.35 -28.90
CA LYS A 426 -2.42 -22.15 -27.96
C LYS A 426 -1.92 -21.97 -26.52
N THR A 427 -2.25 -20.85 -25.89
CA THR A 427 -1.96 -20.60 -24.48
C THR A 427 -2.94 -21.40 -23.63
N LYS A 428 -2.46 -21.88 -22.49
CA LYS A 428 -3.28 -22.59 -21.51
C LYS A 428 -4.31 -21.60 -20.97
N ARG A 429 -5.59 -21.81 -21.31
CA ARG A 429 -6.67 -20.93 -20.83
C ARG A 429 -6.74 -20.96 -19.30
N ILE A 430 -6.51 -19.81 -18.67
CA ILE A 430 -6.56 -19.67 -17.22
C ILE A 430 -8.01 -19.40 -16.80
N PRO A 431 -8.64 -20.27 -15.99
CA PRO A 431 -10.02 -20.07 -15.55
C PRO A 431 -10.18 -18.78 -14.73
N CYS A 432 -11.22 -18.00 -15.02
CA CYS A 432 -11.57 -16.81 -14.27
C CYS A 432 -12.41 -17.17 -13.03
N GLN A 433 -12.03 -16.63 -11.87
CA GLN A 433 -12.69 -16.87 -10.58
C GLN A 433 -13.20 -15.56 -9.94
N CYS A 434 -13.48 -14.54 -10.76
CA CYS A 434 -13.93 -13.22 -10.28
C CYS A 434 -15.31 -13.22 -9.61
N GLY A 435 -16.13 -14.25 -9.84
CA GLY A 435 -17.47 -14.37 -9.26
C GLY A 435 -18.53 -13.42 -9.85
N ALA A 436 -18.19 -12.62 -10.85
CA ALA A 436 -19.13 -11.72 -11.52
C ALA A 436 -20.21 -12.51 -12.29
N LYS A 437 -21.44 -11.98 -12.33
CA LYS A 437 -22.56 -12.62 -13.05
C LYS A 437 -22.33 -12.71 -14.55
N ASN A 438 -21.60 -11.75 -15.11
CA ASN A 438 -21.20 -11.64 -16.51
C ASN A 438 -19.78 -12.20 -16.76
N CYS A 439 -19.30 -13.15 -15.93
CA CYS A 439 -17.97 -13.73 -16.06
C CYS A 439 -17.75 -14.36 -17.45
N ARG A 440 -16.60 -14.05 -18.07
CA ARG A 440 -16.18 -14.59 -19.38
C ARG A 440 -15.55 -16.00 -19.29
N ASN A 441 -15.56 -16.60 -18.10
CA ASN A 441 -15.00 -17.92 -17.75
C ASN A 441 -13.46 -18.03 -17.79
N TYR A 442 -12.76 -17.17 -18.54
CA TYR A 442 -11.31 -17.16 -18.66
C TYR A 442 -10.75 -15.75 -18.50
N LEU A 443 -9.49 -15.65 -18.07
CA LEU A 443 -8.82 -14.35 -17.86
C LEU A 443 -8.53 -13.63 -19.18
N PHE A 444 -8.13 -14.39 -20.21
CA PHE A 444 -7.79 -13.91 -21.56
C PHE A 444 -8.58 -14.65 -22.63
#